data_AF-A0A925ZST9-F1
#
_entry.id   AF-A0A925ZST9-F1
#
_cell.length_a   1.000
_cell.length_b   1.000
_cell.length_c   1.000
_cell.angle_alpha   90.00
_cell.angle_beta   90.00
_cell.angle_gamma   90.00
#
_symmetry.space_group_name_H-M   'P 1'
#
loop_
_entity.id
_entity.type
_entity.pdbx_description
1 polymer ?
#
loop_
_entity_poly.entity_id
_entity_poly.type
_entity_poly.pdbx_seq_one_letter_code
_entity_poly.pdbx_strand_id
1 'polypeptide(L)'
;MSDETEQIGELVFMSNADYPYPFRVEKPPHFWMTEQTGKLAEAMEEYFAGEKISPQALGLVKVYLRQYLERAMMTGDASRERLLQRVERLRTTNEIEQFADEIADFGVEPF
;
A
#
# COMPACT_ATOMS: atom_id res chain seq x y z
N MET A 1 -9.56 -18.11 -16.87
CA MET A 1 -9.31 -17.36 -15.63
C MET A 1 -8.91 -15.99 -16.11
N SER A 2 -9.86 -15.07 -16.18
CA SER A 2 -9.61 -13.75 -16.76
C SER A 2 -8.78 -12.95 -15.78
N ASP A 3 -7.67 -12.37 -16.24
CA ASP A 3 -6.90 -11.39 -15.49
C ASP A 3 -7.80 -10.17 -15.20
N GLU A 4 -8.53 -10.20 -14.09
CA GLU A 4 -9.38 -9.09 -13.66
C GLU A 4 -8.47 -7.96 -13.19
N THR A 5 -8.48 -6.87 -13.95
CA THR A 5 -7.84 -5.62 -13.55
C THR A 5 -8.75 -4.88 -12.56
N GLU A 6 -8.20 -4.50 -11.43
CA GLU A 6 -8.89 -3.69 -10.41
C GLU A 6 -8.44 -2.24 -10.55
N GLN A 7 -9.36 -1.33 -10.83
CA GLN A 7 -9.08 0.11 -10.89
C GLN A 7 -9.47 0.78 -9.57
N ILE A 8 -8.51 1.46 -8.94
CA ILE A 8 -8.74 2.22 -7.70
C ILE A 8 -8.18 3.63 -7.90
N GLY A 9 -9.09 4.58 -8.10
CA GLY A 9 -8.74 5.95 -8.47
C GLY A 9 -8.01 5.97 -9.81
N GLU A 10 -6.77 6.45 -9.79
CA GLU A 10 -5.90 6.54 -10.98
C GLU A 10 -5.00 5.33 -11.20
N LEU A 11 -4.97 4.38 -10.27
CA LEU A 11 -4.11 3.20 -10.32
C LEU A 11 -4.88 1.98 -10.85
N VAL A 12 -4.21 1.15 -11.64
CA VAL A 12 -4.77 -0.09 -12.18
C VAL A 12 -3.90 -1.25 -11.75
N PHE A 13 -4.48 -2.19 -11.00
CA PHE A 13 -3.77 -3.35 -10.49
C PHE A 13 -4.21 -4.60 -11.23
N MET A 14 -3.26 -5.47 -11.55
CA MET A 14 -3.55 -6.80 -12.10
C MET A 14 -3.26 -7.86 -11.04
N SER A 15 -4.04 -8.94 -11.00
CA SER A 15 -3.71 -10.10 -10.17
C SER A 15 -2.46 -10.78 -10.70
N ASN A 16 -1.49 -11.06 -9.82
CA ASN A 16 -0.33 -11.88 -10.16
C ASN A 16 -0.33 -13.14 -9.29
N ALA A 17 -0.67 -14.28 -9.90
CA ALA A 17 -0.72 -15.58 -9.22
C ALA A 17 0.66 -16.13 -8.87
N ASP A 18 1.70 -15.67 -9.57
CA ASP A 18 3.09 -16.09 -9.35
C ASP A 18 3.77 -15.27 -8.24
N TYR A 19 3.05 -14.32 -7.61
CA TYR A 19 3.60 -13.52 -6.53
C TYR A 19 3.86 -14.37 -5.28
N PRO A 20 5.11 -14.45 -4.77
CA PRO A 20 5.44 -15.28 -3.62
C PRO A 20 4.97 -14.62 -2.32
N TYR A 21 3.69 -14.79 -1.97
CA TYR A 21 3.16 -14.34 -0.69
C TYR A 21 3.27 -15.47 0.36
N PRO A 22 4.04 -15.29 1.45
CA PRO A 22 4.35 -16.36 2.40
C PRO A 22 3.17 -16.75 3.30
N PHE A 23 2.07 -15.98 3.30
CA PHE A 23 0.91 -16.21 4.14
C PHE A 23 -0.29 -16.73 3.33
N ARG A 24 -1.05 -17.69 3.89
CA ARG A 24 -2.31 -18.16 3.29
C ARG A 24 -3.43 -17.15 3.57
N VAL A 25 -3.73 -16.32 2.57
CA VAL A 25 -4.85 -15.36 2.57
C VAL A 25 -5.78 -15.62 1.40
N GLU A 26 -7.06 -15.24 1.52
CA GLU A 26 -8.04 -15.41 0.42
C GLU A 26 -7.66 -14.60 -0.83
N LYS A 27 -7.09 -13.41 -0.64
CA LYS A 27 -6.50 -12.60 -1.71
C LYS A 27 -5.19 -11.97 -1.22
N PRO A 28 -4.03 -12.33 -1.80
CA PRO A 28 -2.77 -11.67 -1.46
C PRO A 28 -2.86 -10.17 -1.79
N PRO A 29 -2.26 -9.28 -0.96
CA PRO A 29 -2.19 -7.86 -1.28
C PRO A 29 -1.53 -7.70 -2.66
N HIS A 30 -2.18 -6.93 -3.54
CA HIS A 30 -1.64 -6.62 -4.85
C HIS A 30 -0.48 -5.64 -4.66
N PHE A 31 0.72 -6.05 -5.04
CA PHE A 31 1.92 -5.22 -4.88
C PHE A 31 1.95 -4.12 -5.95
N TRP A 32 2.70 -3.05 -5.68
CA TRP A 32 3.08 -2.03 -6.67
C TRP A 32 3.67 -2.62 -7.96
N MET A 33 4.28 -3.81 -7.89
CA MET A 33 4.81 -4.55 -9.06
C MET A 33 3.73 -5.04 -10.03
N THR A 34 2.46 -5.05 -9.62
CA THR A 34 1.33 -5.41 -10.48
C THR A 34 0.50 -4.21 -10.91
N GLU A 35 0.89 -3.01 -10.49
CA GLU A 35 0.33 -1.74 -10.93
C GLU A 35 0.75 -1.49 -12.40
N GLN A 36 -0.21 -1.19 -13.27
CA GLN A 36 -0.04 -1.17 -14.73
C GLN A 36 0.19 0.23 -15.31
N THR A 37 -0.12 1.29 -14.56
CA THR A 37 -0.01 2.68 -15.04
C THR A 37 1.39 3.25 -14.90
N GLY A 38 2.22 2.69 -14.02
CA GLY A 38 3.56 3.19 -13.70
C GLY A 38 3.55 4.34 -12.69
N LYS A 39 2.40 4.95 -12.42
CA LYS A 39 2.28 6.12 -11.55
C LYS A 39 2.65 5.83 -10.10
N LEU A 40 2.37 4.61 -9.63
CA LEU A 40 2.73 4.24 -8.27
C LEU A 40 4.25 4.05 -8.14
N ALA A 41 4.92 3.53 -9.17
CA ALA A 41 6.37 3.43 -9.19
C ALA A 41 7.02 4.82 -9.12
N GLU A 42 6.56 5.78 -9.93
CA GLU A 42 7.04 7.17 -9.87
C GLU A 42 6.80 7.82 -8.50
N ALA A 43 5.63 7.61 -7.89
CA ALA A 43 5.32 8.12 -6.56
C ALA A 43 6.21 7.51 -5.46
N MET A 44 6.54 6.22 -5.59
CA MET A 44 7.45 5.53 -4.67
C MET A 44 8.90 6.01 -4.86
N GLU A 45 9.34 6.26 -6.09
CA GLU A 45 10.64 6.87 -6.36
C GLU A 45 10.75 8.26 -5.70
N GLU A 46 9.71 9.08 -5.82
CA GLU A 46 9.65 10.39 -5.15
C GLU A 46 9.73 10.25 -3.62
N TYR A 47 9.00 9.28 -3.06
CA TYR A 47 9.07 8.95 -1.64
C TYR A 47 10.49 8.53 -1.21
N PHE A 48 11.13 7.61 -1.93
CA PHE A 48 12.47 7.10 -1.61
C PHE A 48 13.59 8.10 -1.88
N ALA A 49 13.38 9.08 -2.75
CA ALA A 49 14.32 10.17 -2.95
C ALA A 49 14.54 11.03 -1.69
N GLY A 50 13.66 10.90 -0.68
CA GLY A 50 13.75 11.63 0.58
C GLY A 50 13.40 13.11 0.46
N GLU A 51 12.87 13.53 -0.70
CA GLU A 51 12.37 14.88 -0.92
C GLU A 51 10.95 15.04 -0.34
N LYS A 52 10.45 16.28 -0.35
CA LYS A 52 9.07 16.56 0.07
C LYS A 52 8.11 15.95 -0.95
N ILE A 53 7.41 14.90 -0.54
CA ILE A 53 6.41 14.22 -1.38
C ILE A 53 5.34 15.19 -1.88
N SER A 54 5.08 15.16 -3.18
CA SER A 54 4.06 15.94 -3.85
C SER A 54 2.67 15.50 -3.40
N PRO A 55 1.66 16.40 -3.43
CA PRO A 55 0.30 16.02 -3.08
C PRO A 55 -0.27 14.89 -3.94
N GLN A 56 0.17 14.80 -5.20
CA GLN A 56 -0.23 13.75 -6.13
C GLN A 56 0.38 12.41 -5.72
N ALA A 57 1.71 12.34 -5.53
CA ALA A 57 2.39 11.13 -5.08
C ALA A 57 1.86 10.66 -3.72
N LEU A 58 1.64 11.57 -2.78
CA LEU A 58 1.03 11.26 -1.49
C LEU A 58 -0.35 10.61 -1.64
N GLY A 59 -1.17 11.09 -2.57
CA GLY A 59 -2.47 10.48 -2.86
C GLY A 59 -2.35 9.04 -3.34
N LEU A 60 -1.40 8.76 -4.23
CA LEU A 60 -1.14 7.42 -4.76
C LEU A 60 -0.58 6.48 -3.68
N VAL A 61 0.36 6.95 -2.86
CA VAL A 61 0.90 6.20 -1.71
C VAL A 61 -0.21 5.87 -0.70
N LYS A 62 -1.13 6.79 -0.43
CA LYS A 62 -2.29 6.50 0.44
C LYS A 62 -3.21 5.43 -0.13
N VAL A 63 -3.50 5.48 -1.43
CA VAL A 63 -4.30 4.45 -2.10
C VAL A 63 -3.63 3.09 -1.95
N TYR A 64 -2.31 3.03 -2.18
CA TYR A 64 -1.51 1.83 -1.98
C TYR A 64 -1.57 1.32 -0.54
N LEU A 65 -1.28 2.16 0.46
CA LEU A 65 -1.30 1.78 1.88
C LEU A 65 -2.68 1.30 2.34
N ARG A 66 -3.76 1.95 1.88
CA ARG A 66 -5.14 1.50 2.16
C ARG A 66 -5.35 0.08 1.64
N GLN A 67 -5.04 -0.18 0.37
CA GLN A 67 -5.23 -1.50 -0.22
C GLN A 67 -4.40 -2.57 0.48
N TYR A 68 -3.17 -2.22 0.86
CA TYR A 68 -2.28 -3.09 1.61
C TYR A 68 -2.91 -3.50 2.93
N LEU A 69 -3.36 -2.53 3.75
CA LEU A 69 -3.96 -2.81 5.07
C LEU A 69 -5.30 -3.56 5.00
N GLU A 70 -6.10 -3.31 3.96
CA GLU A 70 -7.35 -4.04 3.74
C GLU A 70 -7.10 -5.55 3.56
N ARG A 71 -5.96 -5.91 2.96
CA ARG A 71 -5.62 -7.29 2.56
C ARG A 71 -4.52 -7.91 3.43
N ALA A 72 -3.84 -7.11 4.26
CA ALA A 72 -2.79 -7.56 5.15
C ALA A 72 -3.35 -8.44 6.28
N MET A 73 -2.59 -9.49 6.59
CA MET A 73 -2.76 -10.26 7.82
C MET A 73 -2.11 -9.48 8.94
N MET A 74 -2.92 -8.99 9.87
CA MET A 74 -2.44 -8.32 11.07
C MET A 74 -2.51 -9.26 12.26
N THR A 75 -1.52 -9.17 13.13
CA THR A 75 -1.45 -9.94 14.37
C THR A 75 -1.82 -9.06 15.58
N GLY A 76 -2.21 -9.70 16.69
CA GLY A 76 -2.53 -9.00 17.94
C GLY A 76 -3.83 -8.19 17.91
N ASP A 77 -3.89 -7.14 18.73
CA ASP A 77 -5.05 -6.24 18.91
C ASP A 77 -5.16 -5.14 17.83
N ALA A 78 -4.49 -5.31 16.68
CA ALA A 78 -4.45 -4.33 15.62
C ALA A 78 -5.86 -3.98 15.12
N SER A 79 -6.22 -2.69 15.16
CA SER A 79 -7.50 -2.21 14.66
C SER A 79 -7.35 -1.70 13.22
N ARG A 80 -7.69 -2.55 12.24
CA ARG A 80 -7.67 -2.20 10.81
C ARG A 80 -8.37 -0.88 10.53
N GLU A 81 -9.55 -0.67 11.10
CA GLU A 81 -10.33 0.56 10.89
C GLU A 81 -9.57 1.81 11.37
N ARG A 82 -8.88 1.74 12.51
CA ARG A 82 -8.07 2.86 13.01
C ARG A 82 -6.88 3.14 12.11
N LEU A 83 -6.20 2.10 11.63
CA LEU A 83 -5.07 2.24 10.70
C LEU A 83 -5.52 2.85 9.36
N LEU A 84 -6.67 2.42 8.83
CA LEU A 84 -7.26 3.00 7.62
C LEU A 84 -7.62 4.48 7.82
N GLN A 85 -8.19 4.86 8.96
CA GLN A 85 -8.43 6.27 9.29
C GLN A 85 -7.12 7.06 9.44
N ARG A 86 -6.04 6.42 9.90
CA ARG A 86 -4.71 7.03 10.03
C ARG A 86 -4.08 7.32 8.67
N VAL A 87 -4.19 6.39 7.72
CA VAL A 87 -3.73 6.58 6.32
C VAL A 87 -4.34 7.86 5.72
N GLU A 88 -5.63 8.10 5.92
CA GLU A 88 -6.30 9.28 5.38
C GLU A 88 -5.74 10.60 5.92
N ARG A 89 -5.13 10.57 7.10
CA ARG A 89 -4.58 11.75 7.78
C ARG A 89 -3.12 12.01 7.46
N LEU A 90 -2.43 11.13 6.72
CA LEU A 90 -1.03 11.35 6.32
C LEU A 90 -0.89 12.59 5.43
N ARG A 91 0.18 13.36 5.62
CA ARG A 91 0.44 14.63 4.93
C ARG A 91 1.88 14.78 4.47
N THR A 92 2.80 14.01 5.04
CA THR A 92 4.24 14.17 4.83
C THR A 92 4.95 12.83 4.74
N THR A 93 6.14 12.82 4.15
CA THR A 93 7.05 11.67 4.09
C THR A 93 7.31 11.09 5.49
N ASN A 94 7.66 11.93 6.46
CA ASN A 94 7.92 11.48 7.84
C ASN A 94 6.71 10.81 8.50
N GLU A 95 5.49 11.27 8.20
CA GLU A 95 4.28 10.62 8.72
C GLU A 95 4.04 9.25 8.05
N ILE A 96 4.43 9.08 6.79
CA ILE A 96 4.39 7.77 6.10
C ILE A 96 5.39 6.81 6.75
N GLU A 97 6.62 7.26 7.01
CA GLU A 97 7.65 6.44 7.67
C GLU A 97 7.21 6.02 9.08
N GLN A 98 6.75 6.96 9.90
CA GLN A 98 6.23 6.66 11.23
C GLN A 98 5.05 5.69 11.19
N PHE A 99 4.21 5.79 10.16
CA PHE A 99 3.10 4.87 9.97
C PHE A 99 3.56 3.47 9.55
N ALA A 100 4.58 3.37 8.70
CA ALA A 100 5.18 2.10 8.32
C ALA A 100 5.80 1.39 9.53
N ASP A 101 6.51 2.13 10.39
CA ASP A 101 7.05 1.61 11.65
C ASP A 101 5.91 1.14 12.59
N GLU A 102 4.84 1.93 12.73
CA GLU A 102 3.68 1.58 13.56
C GLU A 102 3.03 0.27 13.12
N ILE A 103 2.88 0.05 11.81
CA ILE A 103 2.22 -1.15 11.31
C ILE A 103 3.13 -2.38 11.29
N ALA A 104 4.46 -2.18 11.27
CA ALA A 104 5.43 -3.25 11.44
C ALA A 104 5.29 -3.94 12.80
N ASP A 105 4.91 -3.21 13.87
CA ASP A 105 4.59 -3.79 15.18
C ASP A 105 3.44 -4.80 15.13
N PHE A 106 2.58 -4.73 14.12
CA PHE A 106 1.48 -5.67 13.87
C PHE A 106 1.81 -6.77 12.85
N GLY A 107 3.07 -6.82 12.39
CA GLY A 107 3.56 -7.76 11.38
C GLY A 107 3.25 -7.35 9.95
N VAL A 108 3.07 -6.05 9.70
CA VAL A 108 2.73 -5.49 8.38
C VAL A 108 3.91 -4.65 7.89
N GLU A 109 4.56 -5.07 6.80
CA GLU A 109 5.71 -4.35 6.21
C GLU A 109 5.35 -3.92 4.78
N PRO A 110 4.94 -2.66 4.57
CA PRO A 110 4.47 -2.18 3.26
C PRO A 110 5.61 -1.85 2.29
N PHE A 111 6.86 -1.79 2.76
CA PHE A 111 8.03 -1.37 1.98
C PHE A 111 9.17 -2.38 2.11
#